data_AF-A0ABD3M2I8-F1
#
_entry.id   AF-A0ABD3M2I8-F1
#
_cell.length_a   1.000
_cell.length_b   1.000
_cell.length_c   1.000
_cell.angle_alpha   90.00
_cell.angle_beta   90.00
_cell.angle_gamma   90.00
#
_symmetry.space_group_name_H-M   'P 1'
#
loop_
_entity.id
_entity.type
_entity.pdbx_description
1 polymer ?
#
loop_
_entity_poly.entity_id
_entity_poly.type
_entity_poly.pdbx_seq_one_letter_code
_entity_poly.pdbx_strand_id
1 'polypeptide(L)'
;MATVYLVTGGARSGKSSYAQSLAEKLSNNPIYLATSKAWDDDFQRRIERHQQDRGDNWTTIEEVLYPSKHADMFSGRVVLVDCLTLWLTNYFLEENVFTEPEEANNNSATSSTDRGHITTSSEKAFLSIKAEFDKLISQWDATFIFVTNEIGSGLHSESLASRAFVDAQGWFNQDVAASASMVVHMVSGVPNIIKQLLLEDGVARDPAIKAPISTERMEYAILDRFLSARALTMDEKGYFLVKLDSTKGVICATYHSCIVNDKGEVCDVHGNKISCSGGKGPDPMMTFEGRTAKELTVQIFERWGHAKELVSVGHAAYIGREAQKAEQCLFEGRSYQQD
;
A
#
# COMPACT_ATOMS: atom_id res chain seq x y z
N MET A 1 20.28 -9.55 10.42
CA MET A 1 20.04 -9.76 8.98
C MET A 1 19.62 -8.42 8.42
N ALA A 2 20.04 -8.07 7.21
CA ALA A 2 19.61 -6.81 6.62
C ALA A 2 18.07 -6.74 6.49
N THR A 3 17.51 -5.59 6.83
CA THR A 3 16.10 -5.28 6.55
C THR A 3 16.04 -4.61 5.19
N VAL A 4 15.27 -5.18 4.27
CA VAL A 4 15.14 -4.66 2.90
C VAL A 4 13.75 -4.07 2.69
N TYR A 5 13.70 -2.84 2.18
CA TYR A 5 12.52 -2.16 1.67
C TYR A 5 12.71 -1.84 0.19
N LEU A 6 11.65 -2.01 -0.60
CA LEU A 6 11.65 -1.70 -2.03
C LEU A 6 10.58 -0.64 -2.33
N VAL A 7 10.97 0.43 -3.00
CA VAL A 7 10.07 1.47 -3.51
C VAL A 7 10.17 1.49 -5.03
N THR A 8 9.11 1.03 -5.69
CA THR A 8 9.03 0.92 -7.14
C THR A 8 7.98 1.89 -7.72
N GLY A 9 8.02 2.16 -9.02
CA GLY A 9 6.99 2.91 -9.73
C GLY A 9 7.49 3.61 -10.99
N GLY A 10 6.58 4.25 -11.72
CA GLY A 10 6.92 4.95 -12.96
C GLY A 10 7.89 6.12 -12.80
N ALA A 11 8.28 6.72 -13.92
CA ALA A 11 8.97 8.00 -13.91
C ALA A 11 8.06 9.08 -13.29
N ARG A 12 8.63 9.94 -12.43
CA ARG A 12 7.90 11.03 -11.73
C ARG A 12 6.70 10.58 -10.89
N SER A 13 6.68 9.32 -10.42
CA SER A 13 5.62 8.80 -9.57
C SER A 13 5.70 9.21 -8.09
N GLY A 14 6.75 9.96 -7.69
CA GLY A 14 7.01 10.34 -6.29
C GLY A 14 7.87 9.37 -5.49
N LYS A 15 8.43 8.33 -6.11
CA LYS A 15 9.22 7.29 -5.43
C LYS A 15 10.44 7.78 -4.66
N SER A 16 11.26 8.67 -5.23
CA SER A 16 12.45 9.17 -4.55
C SER A 16 12.08 10.02 -3.32
N SER A 17 11.05 10.87 -3.41
CA SER A 17 10.57 11.67 -2.27
C SER A 17 10.01 10.79 -1.14
N TYR A 18 9.24 9.75 -1.49
CA TYR A 18 8.74 8.78 -0.52
C TYR A 18 9.88 8.02 0.17
N ALA A 19 10.84 7.52 -0.62
CA ALA A 19 11.99 6.77 -0.11
C ALA A 19 12.89 7.63 0.80
N GLN A 20 13.11 8.90 0.45
CA GLN A 20 13.82 9.85 1.29
C GLN A 20 13.09 10.09 2.63
N SER A 21 11.78 10.38 2.57
CA SER A 21 10.97 10.58 3.77
C SER A 21 10.96 9.34 4.67
N LEU A 22 10.98 8.14 4.08
CA LEU A 22 11.08 6.89 4.82
C LEU A 22 12.44 6.75 5.50
N ALA A 23 13.53 7.10 4.81
CA ALA A 23 14.88 7.05 5.37
C ALA A 23 15.04 7.99 6.57
N GLU A 24 14.54 9.23 6.47
CA GLU A 24 14.59 10.24 7.53
C GLU A 24 13.75 9.85 8.76
N LYS A 25 12.64 9.14 8.55
CA LYS A 25 11.85 8.60 9.68
C LYS A 25 12.55 7.46 10.41
N LEU A 26 13.38 6.69 9.71
CA LEU A 26 14.05 5.51 10.26
C LEU A 26 15.41 5.84 10.87
N SER A 27 16.04 6.95 10.47
CA SER A 27 17.34 7.36 10.96
C SER A 27 17.53 8.89 10.89
N ASN A 28 18.22 9.43 11.88
CA ASN A 28 18.67 10.82 11.90
C ASN A 28 19.94 11.05 11.04
N ASN A 29 20.61 9.98 10.62
CA ASN A 29 21.83 10.05 9.81
C ASN A 29 21.82 9.01 8.67
N PRO A 30 20.87 9.08 7.73
CA PRO A 30 20.79 8.14 6.62
C PRO A 30 21.96 8.32 5.63
N ILE A 31 22.26 7.23 4.91
CA ILE A 31 23.22 7.22 3.79
C ILE A 31 22.43 7.28 2.49
N TYR A 32 22.83 8.16 1.58
CA TYR A 32 22.40 8.13 0.19
C TYR A 32 23.47 7.47 -0.66
N LEU A 33 23.14 6.32 -1.25
CA LEU A 33 23.99 5.60 -2.18
C LEU A 33 23.50 5.85 -3.61
N ALA A 34 24.26 6.65 -4.36
CA ALA A 34 23.99 6.94 -5.76
C ALA A 34 24.62 5.86 -6.65
N THR A 35 23.78 5.12 -7.38
CA THR A 35 24.22 4.07 -8.30
C THR A 35 24.36 4.55 -9.74
N SER A 36 24.28 5.85 -9.99
CA SER A 36 24.36 6.43 -11.33
C SER A 36 25.45 7.49 -11.42
N LYS A 37 26.17 7.52 -12.55
CA LYS A 37 26.91 8.72 -12.96
C LYS A 37 25.91 9.78 -13.43
N ALA A 38 26.31 11.04 -13.46
CA ALA A 38 25.48 12.06 -14.10
C ALA A 38 25.70 12.04 -15.62
N TRP A 39 24.61 11.97 -16.38
CA TRP A 39 24.64 11.77 -17.84
C TRP A 39 24.31 13.04 -18.63
N ASP A 40 23.57 13.98 -18.05
CA ASP A 40 23.19 15.25 -18.68
C ASP A 40 22.95 16.38 -17.65
N ASP A 41 22.81 17.61 -18.15
CA ASP A 41 22.62 18.84 -17.35
C ASP A 41 21.28 18.88 -16.59
N ASP A 42 20.26 18.12 -17.01
CA ASP A 42 18.97 18.01 -16.28
C ASP A 42 19.11 17.05 -15.10
N PHE A 43 19.84 15.96 -15.28
CA PHE A 43 20.17 14.98 -14.26
C PHE A 43 21.11 15.58 -13.22
N GLN A 44 22.11 16.39 -13.64
CA GLN A 44 22.96 17.14 -12.72
C GLN A 44 22.16 18.11 -11.85
N ARG A 45 21.29 18.93 -12.45
CA ARG A 45 20.44 19.84 -11.67
C ARG A 45 19.50 19.11 -10.70
N ARG A 46 19.06 17.90 -11.05
CA ARG A 46 18.28 17.05 -10.13
C ARG A 46 19.15 16.53 -8.99
N ILE A 47 20.38 16.08 -9.25
CA ILE A 47 21.34 15.67 -8.21
C ILE A 47 21.58 16.84 -7.26
N GLU A 48 21.90 18.02 -7.78
CA GLU A 48 22.18 19.22 -6.98
C GLU A 48 21.01 19.60 -6.09
N ARG A 49 19.78 19.63 -6.64
CA ARG A 49 18.57 19.87 -5.85
C ARG A 49 18.39 18.82 -4.76
N HIS A 50 18.58 17.55 -5.08
CA HIS A 50 18.46 16.48 -4.11
C HIS A 50 19.53 16.52 -3.03
N GLN A 51 20.75 16.95 -3.34
CA GLN A 51 21.80 17.19 -2.35
C GLN A 51 21.43 18.36 -1.43
N GLN A 52 20.87 19.44 -1.98
CA GLN A 52 20.37 20.58 -1.19
C GLN A 52 19.21 20.20 -0.26
N ASP A 53 18.26 19.38 -0.74
CA ASP A 53 17.08 18.96 0.01
C ASP A 53 17.41 18.02 1.19
N ARG A 54 18.59 17.37 1.20
CA ARG A 54 18.98 16.38 2.22
C ARG A 54 19.57 17.01 3.49
N GLY A 55 20.17 18.20 3.40
CA GLY A 55 20.82 18.85 4.56
C GLY A 55 22.02 18.08 5.12
N ASP A 56 22.62 18.60 6.20
CA ASP A 56 23.92 18.13 6.73
C ASP A 56 23.88 16.73 7.38
N ASN A 57 22.66 16.18 7.54
CA ASN A 57 22.42 14.95 8.27
C ASN A 57 22.75 13.70 7.42
N TRP A 58 22.86 13.87 6.10
CA TRP A 58 23.05 12.79 5.16
C TRP A 58 24.53 12.53 4.84
N THR A 59 24.88 11.27 4.68
CA THR A 59 26.16 10.89 4.07
C THR A 59 25.91 10.44 2.64
N THR A 60 26.55 11.06 1.65
CA THR A 60 26.44 10.66 0.24
C THR A 60 27.62 9.79 -0.16
N ILE A 61 27.34 8.67 -0.83
CA ILE A 61 28.32 7.76 -1.42
C ILE A 61 27.93 7.55 -2.88
N GLU A 62 28.89 7.71 -3.78
CA GLU A 62 28.71 7.46 -5.21
C GLU A 62 29.47 6.19 -5.58
N GLU A 63 28.74 5.12 -5.88
CA GLU A 63 29.33 3.85 -6.31
C GLU A 63 28.34 3.16 -7.25
N VAL A 64 28.80 2.96 -8.50
CA VAL A 64 27.96 2.67 -9.65
C VAL A 64 27.91 1.20 -10.03
N LEU A 65 28.87 0.41 -9.55
CA LEU A 65 28.95 -1.03 -9.83
C LEU A 65 29.02 -1.83 -8.54
N TYR A 66 29.86 -1.46 -7.57
CA TYR A 66 30.18 -2.30 -6.41
C TYR A 66 29.88 -1.69 -5.04
N PRO A 67 28.61 -1.33 -4.73
CA PRO A 67 28.21 -0.81 -3.43
C PRO A 67 28.73 -1.57 -2.21
N SER A 68 28.91 -2.90 -2.31
CA SER A 68 29.38 -3.73 -1.20
C SER A 68 30.79 -3.36 -0.72
N LYS A 69 31.57 -2.58 -1.49
CA LYS A 69 32.89 -2.10 -1.08
C LYS A 69 32.85 -1.05 0.03
N HIS A 70 31.74 -0.33 0.17
CA HIS A 70 31.54 0.71 1.19
C HIS A 70 30.82 0.19 2.43
N ALA A 71 30.72 -1.12 2.57
CA ALA A 71 29.70 -1.69 3.41
C ALA A 71 30.08 -1.73 4.90
N ASP A 72 31.35 -1.48 5.22
CA ASP A 72 31.82 -1.07 6.54
C ASP A 72 31.10 0.19 7.06
N MET A 73 30.66 1.08 6.17
CA MET A 73 29.91 2.29 6.53
C MET A 73 28.41 2.03 6.79
N PHE A 74 27.88 0.85 6.44
CA PHE A 74 26.43 0.60 6.44
C PHE A 74 25.90 0.00 7.74
N SER A 75 26.76 -0.66 8.52
CA SER A 75 26.34 -1.34 9.75
C SER A 75 25.63 -0.39 10.73
N GLY A 76 24.43 -0.78 11.18
CA GLY A 76 23.57 -0.01 12.07
C GLY A 76 22.87 1.19 11.42
N ARG A 77 23.03 1.40 10.10
CA ARG A 77 22.51 2.58 9.40
C ARG A 77 21.38 2.24 8.44
N VAL A 78 20.68 3.30 8.03
CA VAL A 78 19.67 3.26 6.96
C VAL A 78 20.34 3.76 5.68
N VAL A 79 20.26 2.95 4.62
CA VAL A 79 20.89 3.22 3.33
C VAL A 79 19.80 3.32 2.25
N LEU A 80 19.66 4.49 1.66
CA LEU A 80 18.80 4.74 0.51
C LEU A 80 19.61 4.55 -0.78
N VAL A 81 19.22 3.58 -1.59
CA VAL A 81 19.87 3.23 -2.86
C VAL A 81 18.99 3.71 -4.02
N ASP A 82 19.45 4.72 -4.77
CA ASP A 82 18.72 5.32 -5.90
C ASP A 82 19.60 5.31 -7.15
N CYS A 83 19.29 4.53 -8.20
CA CYS A 83 18.26 3.48 -8.27
C CYS A 83 18.77 2.17 -8.88
N LEU A 84 18.05 1.07 -8.60
CA LEU A 84 18.32 -0.25 -9.18
C LEU A 84 18.32 -0.22 -10.71
N THR A 85 17.50 0.64 -11.32
CA THR A 85 17.41 0.74 -12.79
C THR A 85 18.70 1.26 -13.40
N LEU A 86 19.26 2.35 -12.86
CA LEU A 86 20.54 2.87 -13.34
C LEU A 86 21.71 1.98 -12.95
N TRP A 87 21.60 1.27 -11.82
CA TRP A 87 22.58 0.26 -11.45
C TRP A 87 22.67 -0.87 -12.48
N LEU A 88 21.52 -1.41 -12.90
CA LEU A 88 21.45 -2.42 -13.97
C LEU A 88 21.98 -1.84 -15.29
N THR A 89 21.66 -0.58 -15.59
CA THR A 89 22.19 0.09 -16.79
C THR A 89 23.72 0.07 -16.82
N ASN A 90 24.40 0.34 -15.70
CA ASN A 90 25.85 0.32 -15.66
C ASN A 90 26.44 -1.07 -15.95
N TYR A 91 25.83 -2.15 -15.44
CA TYR A 91 26.26 -3.50 -15.78
C TYR A 91 26.01 -3.84 -17.26
N PHE A 92 24.90 -3.39 -17.83
CA PHE A 92 24.62 -3.57 -19.25
C PHE A 92 25.63 -2.81 -20.15
N LEU A 93 26.11 -1.65 -19.72
CA LEU A 93 27.18 -0.93 -20.41
C LEU A 93 28.52 -1.65 -20.28
N GLU A 94 28.88 -2.10 -19.08
CA GLU A 94 30.13 -2.83 -18.82
C GLU A 94 30.24 -4.10 -19.68
N GLU A 95 29.10 -4.77 -19.89
CA GLU A 95 28.99 -5.96 -20.74
C GLU A 95 28.70 -5.62 -22.22
N ASN A 96 28.80 -4.35 -22.63
CA ASN A 96 28.65 -3.91 -24.02
C ASN A 96 27.32 -4.37 -24.67
N VAL A 97 26.23 -4.37 -23.91
CA VAL A 97 24.90 -4.82 -24.38
C VAL A 97 24.26 -3.78 -25.32
N PHE A 98 24.54 -2.49 -25.08
CA PHE A 98 23.95 -1.38 -25.85
C PHE A 98 24.81 -0.90 -27.02
N THR A 99 26.04 -1.40 -27.17
CA THR A 99 26.92 -1.04 -28.29
C THR A 99 26.55 -1.84 -29.53
N GLU A 100 26.40 -1.16 -30.66
CA GLU A 100 26.34 -1.83 -31.96
C GLU A 100 27.76 -2.33 -32.34
N PRO A 101 27.90 -3.52 -32.94
CA PRO A 101 29.21 -3.98 -33.39
C PRO A 101 29.79 -3.01 -34.43
N GLU A 102 31.08 -2.66 -34.31
CA GLU A 102 31.77 -1.72 -35.21
C GLU A 102 31.92 -2.22 -36.68
N GLU A 103 31.46 -3.42 -37.01
CA GLU A 103 31.61 -4.03 -38.35
C GLU A 103 30.26 -4.26 -39.08
N ALA A 104 29.44 -3.22 -39.20
CA ALA A 104 28.30 -3.22 -40.13
C ALA A 104 28.63 -2.45 -41.43
N ASN A 105 29.76 -2.78 -42.07
CA ASN A 105 30.04 -2.29 -43.41
C ASN A 105 30.07 -3.47 -44.40
N ASN A 106 29.02 -3.51 -45.22
CA ASN A 106 28.77 -4.37 -46.39
C ASN A 106 27.94 -5.65 -46.16
N ASN A 107 26.64 -5.50 -46.45
CA ASN A 107 25.76 -6.50 -47.06
C ASN A 107 25.78 -7.93 -46.50
N SER A 108 24.92 -8.22 -45.52
CA SER A 108 23.90 -9.29 -45.58
C SER A 108 23.44 -9.70 -44.18
N ALA A 109 22.13 -9.91 -44.04
CA ALA A 109 21.44 -10.62 -42.95
C ALA A 109 21.79 -10.22 -41.50
N THR A 110 20.81 -9.59 -40.81
CA THR A 110 20.66 -9.61 -39.34
C THR A 110 21.08 -10.97 -38.79
N SER A 111 22.29 -11.03 -38.23
CA SER A 111 23.01 -12.28 -38.04
C SER A 111 22.60 -12.89 -36.71
N SER A 112 22.42 -14.21 -36.67
CA SER A 112 22.17 -14.96 -35.43
C SER A 112 23.25 -14.72 -34.35
N THR A 113 24.44 -14.31 -34.77
CA THR A 113 25.59 -13.90 -33.95
C THR A 113 25.33 -12.65 -33.11
N ASP A 114 24.65 -11.62 -33.64
CA ASP A 114 24.32 -10.39 -32.88
C ASP A 114 23.32 -10.68 -31.76
N ARG A 115 22.34 -11.54 -32.05
CA ARG A 115 21.33 -11.97 -31.07
C ARG A 115 21.93 -12.88 -29.99
N GLY A 116 22.88 -13.74 -30.38
CA GLY A 116 23.62 -14.58 -29.45
C GLY A 116 24.45 -13.74 -28.47
N HIS A 117 25.20 -12.76 -28.98
CA HIS A 117 26.00 -11.84 -28.17
C HIS A 117 25.15 -11.07 -27.15
N ILE A 118 24.06 -10.40 -27.60
CA ILE A 118 23.18 -9.65 -26.70
C ILE A 118 22.61 -10.53 -25.59
N THR A 119 22.18 -11.75 -25.91
CA THR A 119 21.66 -12.70 -24.93
C THR A 119 22.73 -13.03 -23.88
N THR A 120 23.92 -13.47 -24.31
CA THR A 120 25.00 -13.85 -23.39
C THR A 120 25.48 -12.67 -22.53
N SER A 121 25.64 -11.49 -23.12
CA SER A 121 26.11 -10.30 -22.40
C SER A 121 25.06 -9.77 -21.41
N SER A 122 23.77 -9.79 -21.77
CA SER A 122 22.68 -9.41 -20.85
C SER A 122 22.52 -10.39 -19.69
N GLU A 123 22.67 -11.70 -19.93
CA GLU A 123 22.71 -12.71 -18.88
C GLU A 123 23.88 -12.49 -17.92
N LYS A 124 25.07 -12.20 -18.45
CA LYS A 124 26.26 -11.92 -17.63
C LYS A 124 26.09 -10.65 -16.78
N ALA A 125 25.51 -9.60 -17.36
CA ALA A 125 25.19 -8.36 -16.63
C ALA A 125 24.19 -8.63 -15.49
N PHE A 126 23.12 -9.39 -15.76
CA PHE A 126 22.11 -9.76 -14.76
C PHE A 126 22.68 -10.61 -13.62
N LEU A 127 23.52 -11.62 -13.94
CA LEU A 127 24.17 -12.43 -12.91
C LEU A 127 25.12 -11.61 -12.04
N SER A 128 25.84 -10.65 -12.64
CA SER A 128 26.80 -9.81 -11.93
C SER A 128 26.13 -8.86 -10.94
N ILE A 129 25.04 -8.17 -11.33
CA ILE A 129 24.29 -7.31 -10.42
C ILE A 129 23.60 -8.12 -9.32
N LYS A 130 23.06 -9.31 -9.64
CA LYS A 130 22.43 -10.18 -8.65
C LYS A 130 23.45 -10.62 -7.58
N ALA A 131 24.63 -11.07 -8.01
CA ALA A 131 25.70 -11.46 -7.10
C ALA A 131 26.13 -10.30 -6.19
N GLU A 132 26.23 -9.09 -6.73
CA GLU A 132 26.57 -7.91 -5.93
C GLU A 132 25.44 -7.49 -4.98
N PHE A 133 24.17 -7.59 -5.39
CA PHE A 133 23.01 -7.37 -4.52
C PHE A 133 23.00 -8.36 -3.35
N ASP A 134 23.16 -9.65 -3.62
CA ASP A 134 23.19 -10.70 -2.59
C ASP A 134 24.33 -10.47 -1.60
N LYS A 135 25.50 -10.06 -2.11
CA LYS A 135 26.66 -9.69 -1.28
C LYS A 135 26.38 -8.45 -0.42
N LEU A 136 25.75 -7.42 -0.98
CA LEU A 136 25.43 -6.18 -0.28
C LEU A 136 24.49 -6.42 0.91
N ILE A 137 23.44 -7.24 0.74
CA ILE A 137 22.44 -7.45 1.80
C ILE A 137 22.79 -8.57 2.78
N SER A 138 23.69 -9.49 2.44
CA SER A 138 24.05 -10.62 3.31
C SER A 138 25.07 -10.29 4.39
N GLN A 139 25.87 -9.25 4.17
CA GLN A 139 27.06 -9.00 4.97
C GLN A 139 26.82 -8.14 6.22
N TRP A 140 25.67 -7.45 6.34
CA TRP A 140 25.53 -6.36 7.32
C TRP A 140 24.18 -6.32 8.02
N ASP A 141 24.21 -5.82 9.26
CA ASP A 141 23.02 -5.40 9.98
C ASP A 141 22.68 -3.96 9.60
N ALA A 142 21.98 -3.79 8.49
CA ALA A 142 21.60 -2.48 7.94
C ALA A 142 20.16 -2.51 7.44
N THR A 143 19.54 -1.34 7.33
CA THR A 143 18.24 -1.19 6.66
C THR A 143 18.46 -0.58 5.28
N PHE A 144 18.18 -1.33 4.22
CA PHE A 144 18.28 -0.85 2.85
C PHE A 144 16.91 -0.45 2.32
N ILE A 145 16.83 0.73 1.71
CA ILE A 145 15.68 1.21 0.94
C ILE A 145 16.12 1.29 -0.51
N PHE A 146 15.68 0.36 -1.34
CA PHE A 146 15.98 0.37 -2.77
C PHE A 146 14.89 1.10 -3.55
N VAL A 147 15.29 2.00 -4.44
CA VAL A 147 14.39 2.65 -5.40
C VAL A 147 14.57 2.00 -6.77
N THR A 148 13.47 1.71 -7.46
CA THR A 148 13.51 1.18 -8.83
C THR A 148 12.37 1.72 -9.69
N ASN A 149 12.52 1.65 -11.02
CA ASN A 149 11.45 1.97 -11.94
C ASN A 149 10.66 0.71 -12.35
N GLU A 150 9.35 0.89 -12.53
CA GLU A 150 8.53 -0.04 -13.32
C GLU A 150 8.59 0.38 -14.80
N ILE A 151 9.21 -0.44 -15.64
CA ILE A 151 9.39 -0.17 -17.08
C ILE A 151 8.70 -1.19 -17.99
N GLY A 152 8.13 -2.26 -17.42
CA GLY A 152 7.50 -3.36 -18.18
C GLY A 152 6.05 -3.12 -18.60
N SER A 153 5.42 -2.01 -18.21
CA SER A 153 3.99 -1.73 -18.49
C SER A 153 3.75 -0.97 -19.82
N GLY A 154 4.79 -0.76 -20.62
CA GLY A 154 4.73 -0.02 -21.90
C GLY A 154 4.75 -0.94 -23.13
N LEU A 155 4.85 -0.33 -24.30
CA LEU A 155 5.10 -1.06 -25.55
C LEU A 155 6.53 -1.61 -25.57
N HIS A 156 6.70 -2.80 -26.16
CA HIS A 156 8.01 -3.40 -26.35
C HIS A 156 8.86 -2.55 -27.32
N SER A 157 10.13 -2.34 -26.98
CA SER A 157 11.09 -1.73 -27.91
C SER A 157 11.34 -2.65 -29.11
N GLU A 158 11.64 -2.06 -30.27
CA GLU A 158 12.08 -2.79 -31.46
C GLU A 158 13.48 -3.38 -31.29
N SER A 159 14.33 -2.76 -30.46
CA SER A 159 15.69 -3.19 -30.16
C SER A 159 15.73 -4.44 -29.26
N LEU A 160 16.56 -5.41 -29.64
CA LEU A 160 16.82 -6.61 -28.83
C LEU A 160 17.46 -6.26 -27.47
N ALA A 161 18.41 -5.32 -27.45
CA ALA A 161 19.09 -4.90 -26.22
C ALA A 161 18.11 -4.24 -25.24
N SER A 162 17.20 -3.39 -25.73
CA SER A 162 16.16 -2.77 -24.90
C SER A 162 15.18 -3.80 -24.32
N ARG A 163 14.78 -4.82 -25.11
CA ARG A 163 13.91 -5.90 -24.61
C ARG A 163 14.62 -6.71 -23.52
N ALA A 164 15.87 -7.11 -23.77
CA ALA A 164 16.68 -7.82 -22.80
C ALA A 164 16.86 -7.02 -21.50
N PHE A 165 17.01 -5.70 -21.59
CA PHE A 165 17.09 -4.82 -20.42
C PHE A 165 15.76 -4.78 -19.64
N VAL A 166 14.62 -4.66 -20.32
CA VAL A 166 13.30 -4.66 -19.66
C VAL A 166 13.05 -5.98 -18.94
N ASP A 167 13.38 -7.11 -19.58
CA ASP A 167 13.24 -8.45 -18.98
C ASP A 167 14.14 -8.59 -17.75
N ALA A 168 15.43 -8.24 -17.87
CA ALA A 168 16.38 -8.28 -16.77
C ALA A 168 15.98 -7.36 -15.61
N GLN A 169 15.46 -6.16 -15.90
CA GLN A 169 14.95 -5.25 -14.88
C GLN A 169 13.76 -5.84 -14.14
N GLY A 170 12.83 -6.47 -14.87
CA GLY A 170 11.67 -7.13 -14.29
C GLY A 170 12.05 -8.30 -13.39
N TRP A 171 13.01 -9.13 -13.81
CA TRP A 171 13.53 -10.21 -12.97
C TRP A 171 14.28 -9.69 -11.75
N PHE A 172 15.09 -8.64 -11.90
CA PHE A 172 15.83 -8.06 -10.79
C PHE A 172 14.89 -7.41 -9.77
N ASN A 173 13.84 -6.70 -10.21
CA ASN A 173 12.80 -6.18 -9.33
C ASN A 173 12.12 -7.31 -8.54
N GLN A 174 11.85 -8.47 -9.16
CA GLN A 174 11.28 -9.63 -8.48
C GLN A 174 12.23 -10.21 -7.42
N ASP A 175 13.51 -10.33 -7.72
CA ASP A 175 14.53 -10.82 -6.78
C ASP A 175 14.65 -9.91 -5.54
N VAL A 176 14.70 -8.59 -5.75
CA VAL A 176 14.75 -7.63 -4.64
C VAL A 176 13.44 -7.65 -3.86
N ALA A 177 12.29 -7.71 -4.53
CA ALA A 177 10.97 -7.80 -3.89
C ALA A 177 10.80 -9.08 -3.05
N ALA A 178 11.38 -10.20 -3.47
CA ALA A 178 11.36 -11.46 -2.72
C ALA A 178 12.09 -11.31 -1.38
N SER A 179 13.24 -10.64 -1.39
CA SER A 179 14.05 -10.35 -0.20
C SER A 179 13.49 -9.21 0.67
N ALA A 180 12.63 -8.36 0.09
CA ALA A 180 12.08 -7.20 0.79
C ALA A 180 11.06 -7.58 1.86
N SER A 181 11.19 -7.00 3.04
CA SER A 181 10.18 -7.03 4.10
C SER A 181 9.00 -6.09 3.82
N MET A 182 9.20 -5.06 3.00
CA MET A 182 8.15 -4.16 2.52
C MET A 182 8.39 -3.80 1.05
N VAL A 183 7.33 -3.81 0.25
CA VAL A 183 7.34 -3.33 -1.14
C VAL A 183 6.25 -2.28 -1.32
N VAL A 184 6.63 -1.11 -1.81
CA VAL A 184 5.74 0.02 -2.08
C VAL A 184 5.77 0.33 -3.57
N HIS A 185 4.63 0.27 -4.22
CA HIS A 185 4.43 0.75 -5.59
C HIS A 185 3.88 2.17 -5.57
N MET A 186 4.59 3.10 -6.20
CA MET A 186 4.25 4.51 -6.23
C MET A 186 3.55 4.87 -7.53
N VAL A 187 2.36 5.47 -7.43
CA VAL A 187 1.56 5.93 -8.57
C VAL A 187 1.04 7.34 -8.27
N SER A 188 1.36 8.31 -9.12
CA SER A 188 0.88 9.70 -8.99
C SER A 188 1.13 10.33 -7.61
N GLY A 189 2.28 10.03 -6.98
CA GLY A 189 2.62 10.50 -5.64
C GLY A 189 1.97 9.71 -4.49
N VAL A 190 1.14 8.71 -4.81
CA VAL A 190 0.42 7.90 -3.83
C VAL A 190 1.16 6.58 -3.60
N PRO A 191 1.50 6.23 -2.35
CA PRO A 191 2.10 4.94 -2.01
C PRO A 191 1.04 3.84 -1.94
N ASN A 192 1.27 2.74 -2.67
CA ASN A 192 0.52 1.49 -2.57
C ASN A 192 1.43 0.39 -2.01
N ILE A 193 1.22 0.00 -0.75
CA ILE A 193 2.01 -1.05 -0.10
C ILE A 193 1.50 -2.41 -0.60
N ILE A 194 2.32 -3.12 -1.39
CA ILE A 194 1.94 -4.39 -2.02
C ILE A 194 2.56 -5.63 -1.33
N LYS A 195 3.53 -5.41 -0.44
CA LYS A 195 4.08 -6.44 0.47
C LYS A 195 4.44 -5.79 1.79
N GLN A 196 4.10 -6.42 2.90
CA GLN A 196 4.58 -6.06 4.24
C GLN A 196 4.62 -7.30 5.12
N LEU A 197 5.81 -7.71 5.55
CA LEU A 197 5.99 -8.77 6.53
C LEU A 197 5.83 -8.18 7.93
N LEU A 198 4.98 -8.82 8.74
CA LEU A 198 4.89 -8.53 10.17
C LEU A 198 6.12 -9.19 10.83
N LEU A 199 7.04 -8.40 11.38
CA LEU A 199 8.16 -8.95 12.16
C LEU A 199 7.62 -9.50 13.48
N GLU A 200 8.03 -10.71 13.86
CA GLU A 200 7.51 -11.47 15.02
C GLU A 200 7.88 -10.83 16.38
N ASP A 201 8.89 -9.97 16.42
CA ASP A 201 9.38 -9.36 17.66
C ASP A 201 8.76 -7.98 17.90
N GLY A 202 7.49 -7.96 18.30
CA GLY A 202 6.86 -7.12 19.35
C GLY A 202 7.22 -5.64 19.58
N VAL A 203 8.08 -4.99 18.79
CA VAL A 203 8.42 -3.57 18.90
C VAL A 203 7.59 -2.85 17.87
N ALA A 204 6.40 -2.43 18.31
CA ALA A 204 5.60 -1.44 17.62
C ALA A 204 6.46 -0.21 17.30
N ARG A 205 6.86 -0.04 16.03
CA ARG A 205 7.28 1.25 15.51
C ARG A 205 6.05 1.96 14.93
N ASP A 206 5.54 2.84 15.78
CA ASP A 206 4.69 3.99 15.49
C ASP A 206 3.19 3.74 15.15
N PRO A 207 2.26 4.06 16.08
CA PRO A 207 0.83 4.17 15.81
C PRO A 207 0.44 5.25 14.77
N ALA A 208 1.39 6.09 14.34
CA ALA A 208 1.21 7.10 13.30
C ALA A 208 1.56 6.63 11.88
N ILE A 209 2.08 5.40 11.70
CA ILE A 209 2.09 4.73 10.40
C ILE A 209 0.93 3.72 10.39
N LYS A 210 -0.28 4.25 10.43
CA LYS A 210 -1.46 3.47 10.04
C LYS A 210 -1.32 3.18 8.55
N ALA A 211 -1.20 1.91 8.18
CA ALA A 211 -1.29 1.46 6.80
C ALA A 211 -2.40 2.24 6.08
N PRO A 212 -2.14 2.92 4.94
CA PRO A 212 -3.20 3.57 4.22
C PRO A 212 -4.10 2.46 3.67
N ILE A 213 -5.31 2.43 4.20
CA ILE A 213 -6.51 1.97 3.51
C ILE A 213 -6.35 2.41 2.05
N SER A 214 -6.28 1.47 1.10
CA SER A 214 -6.03 1.78 -0.33
C SER A 214 -6.86 2.97 -0.79
N THR A 215 -6.39 3.80 -1.71
CA THR A 215 -7.14 4.98 -2.21
C THR A 215 -8.57 4.61 -2.59
N GLU A 216 -8.76 3.42 -3.17
CA GLU A 216 -10.06 2.82 -3.44
C GLU A 216 -10.87 2.55 -2.17
N ARG A 217 -10.28 1.95 -1.13
CA ARG A 217 -10.93 1.68 0.17
C ARG A 217 -11.17 2.97 0.98
N MET A 218 -10.37 4.02 0.75
CA MET A 218 -10.57 5.36 1.32
C MET A 218 -11.67 6.10 0.57
N GLU A 219 -11.73 6.01 -0.76
CA GLU A 219 -12.84 6.47 -1.59
C GLU A 219 -14.12 5.72 -1.23
N TYR A 220 -14.09 4.40 -1.05
CA TYR A 220 -15.21 3.62 -0.55
C TYR A 220 -15.58 4.03 0.86
N ALA A 221 -14.64 4.30 1.77
CA ALA A 221 -14.95 4.75 3.13
C ALA A 221 -15.50 6.18 3.15
N ILE A 222 -15.02 7.08 2.28
CA ILE A 222 -15.53 8.45 2.11
C ILE A 222 -16.91 8.40 1.49
N LEU A 223 -17.10 7.60 0.44
CA LEU A 223 -18.39 7.39 -0.21
C LEU A 223 -19.39 6.75 0.74
N ASP A 224 -18.98 5.71 1.48
CA ASP A 224 -19.82 5.07 2.51
C ASP A 224 -20.19 6.07 3.60
N ARG A 225 -19.25 6.90 4.08
CA ARG A 225 -19.53 7.96 5.05
C ARG A 225 -20.48 9.01 4.49
N PHE A 226 -20.27 9.46 3.25
CA PHE A 226 -21.09 10.46 2.59
C PHE A 226 -22.52 9.94 2.35
N LEU A 227 -22.65 8.69 1.88
CA LEU A 227 -23.94 8.02 1.69
C LEU A 227 -24.62 7.67 3.02
N SER A 228 -23.85 7.44 4.08
CA SER A 228 -24.38 7.19 5.44
C SER A 228 -24.84 8.47 6.15
N ALA A 229 -24.26 9.63 5.81
CA ALA A 229 -24.63 10.93 6.39
C ALA A 229 -25.86 11.58 5.72
N ARG A 230 -26.53 10.90 4.78
CA ARG A 230 -27.73 11.43 4.12
C ARG A 230 -28.91 11.45 5.09
N ALA A 231 -29.80 12.43 4.92
CA ALA A 231 -31.09 12.43 5.62
C ALA A 231 -31.92 11.21 5.17
N LEU A 232 -32.25 10.33 6.11
CA LEU A 232 -33.25 9.29 5.93
C LEU A 232 -34.50 9.74 6.69
N THR A 233 -35.65 9.69 6.02
CA THR A 233 -36.94 9.85 6.69
C THR A 233 -37.08 8.69 7.64
N MET A 234 -37.10 8.93 8.96
CA MET A 234 -37.26 7.88 9.97
C MET A 234 -38.58 7.14 9.80
N ASP A 235 -38.59 5.84 10.14
CA ASP A 235 -39.84 5.09 10.20
C ASP A 235 -40.63 5.65 11.38
N GLU A 236 -41.86 6.07 11.13
CA GLU A 236 -42.72 6.74 12.12
C GLU A 236 -42.97 5.90 13.39
N LYS A 237 -42.68 4.60 13.33
CA LYS A 237 -43.03 3.61 14.35
C LYS A 237 -41.84 3.15 15.21
N GLY A 238 -40.59 3.36 14.77
CA GLY A 238 -39.42 2.90 15.54
C GLY A 238 -38.09 2.93 14.81
N TYR A 239 -37.03 2.55 15.53
CA TYR A 239 -35.65 2.53 15.06
C TYR A 239 -34.89 1.29 15.56
N PHE A 240 -33.75 1.01 14.94
CA PHE A 240 -32.83 -0.07 15.32
C PHE A 240 -31.52 0.49 15.87
N LEU A 241 -30.97 -0.21 16.87
CA LEU A 241 -29.60 -0.04 17.35
C LEU A 241 -28.84 -1.35 17.18
N VAL A 242 -27.73 -1.30 16.44
CA VAL A 242 -26.83 -2.44 16.19
C VAL A 242 -25.55 -2.27 17.00
N LYS A 243 -25.14 -3.34 17.70
CA LYS A 243 -23.89 -3.40 18.47
C LYS A 243 -23.32 -4.82 18.47
N LEU A 244 -22.06 -4.96 18.85
CA LEU A 244 -21.47 -6.29 19.09
C LEU A 244 -21.59 -6.69 20.56
N ASP A 245 -21.97 -7.94 20.80
CA ASP A 245 -21.73 -8.63 22.06
C ASP A 245 -20.44 -9.44 21.90
N SER A 246 -19.34 -8.86 22.38
CA SER A 246 -18.01 -9.48 22.31
C SER A 246 -17.87 -10.72 23.19
N THR A 247 -18.71 -10.86 24.22
CA THR A 247 -18.66 -12.03 25.11
C THR A 247 -19.30 -13.24 24.45
N LYS A 248 -20.40 -13.03 23.73
CA LYS A 248 -21.09 -14.08 22.97
C LYS A 248 -20.53 -14.28 21.56
N GLY A 249 -19.76 -13.33 21.04
CA GLY A 249 -19.27 -13.35 19.67
C GLY A 249 -20.39 -13.20 18.64
N VAL A 250 -21.36 -12.31 18.90
CA VAL A 250 -22.52 -12.09 18.03
C VAL A 250 -22.79 -10.61 17.77
N ILE A 251 -23.45 -10.34 16.66
CA ILE A 251 -24.07 -9.06 16.33
C ILE A 251 -25.44 -9.02 17.00
N CYS A 252 -25.71 -7.96 17.75
CA CYS A 252 -26.96 -7.71 18.44
C CYS A 252 -27.66 -6.51 17.82
N ALA A 253 -28.88 -6.70 17.30
CA ALA A 253 -29.74 -5.62 16.83
C ALA A 253 -30.97 -5.50 17.73
N THR A 254 -31.24 -4.31 18.23
CA THR A 254 -32.38 -4.03 19.10
C THR A 254 -33.35 -3.07 18.44
N TYR A 255 -34.64 -3.41 18.45
CA TYR A 255 -35.71 -2.56 17.94
C TYR A 255 -36.36 -1.78 19.09
N HIS A 256 -36.56 -0.49 18.86
CA HIS A 256 -37.17 0.46 19.79
C HIS A 256 -38.33 1.15 19.09
N SER A 257 -39.49 1.25 19.73
CA SER A 257 -40.60 2.04 19.19
C SER A 257 -40.47 3.51 19.57
N CYS A 258 -40.90 4.39 18.68
CA CYS A 258 -40.94 5.82 18.92
C CYS A 258 -42.24 6.42 18.39
N ILE A 259 -42.57 7.61 18.90
CA ILE A 259 -43.64 8.47 18.42
C ILE A 259 -43.08 9.86 18.12
N VAL A 260 -43.68 10.58 17.18
CA VAL A 260 -43.36 11.98 16.91
C VAL A 260 -44.45 12.83 17.55
N ASN A 261 -44.07 13.73 18.46
CA ASN A 261 -45.03 14.61 19.14
C ASN A 261 -45.46 15.78 18.24
N ASP A 262 -46.43 16.58 18.71
CA ASP A 262 -46.96 17.75 17.97
C ASP A 262 -45.91 18.84 17.66
N LYS A 263 -44.75 18.80 18.32
CA LYS A 263 -43.61 19.69 18.08
C LYS A 263 -42.60 19.13 17.08
N GLY A 264 -42.85 17.93 16.53
CA GLY A 264 -41.94 17.23 15.64
C GLY A 264 -40.78 16.54 16.36
N GLU A 265 -40.84 16.37 17.68
CA GLU A 265 -39.77 15.71 18.45
C GLU A 265 -40.02 14.21 18.57
N VAL A 266 -38.95 13.42 18.41
CA VAL A 266 -38.99 11.96 18.59
C VAL A 266 -38.97 11.62 20.08
N CYS A 267 -40.01 10.90 20.51
CA CYS A 267 -40.22 10.49 21.89
C CYS A 267 -40.38 8.97 21.97
N ASP A 268 -40.12 8.42 23.16
CA ASP A 268 -40.54 7.06 23.49
C ASP A 268 -42.07 6.96 23.56
N VAL A 269 -42.59 5.74 23.70
CA VAL A 269 -44.04 5.48 23.82
C VAL A 269 -44.69 6.13 25.05
N HIS A 270 -43.90 6.65 26.00
CA HIS A 270 -44.36 7.37 27.19
C HIS A 270 -44.30 8.89 27.02
N GLY A 271 -43.86 9.39 25.86
CA GLY A 271 -43.75 10.82 25.57
C GLY A 271 -42.45 11.47 26.06
N ASN A 272 -41.47 10.69 26.54
CA ASN A 272 -40.17 11.23 26.90
C ASN A 272 -39.31 11.41 25.65
N LYS A 273 -38.68 12.57 25.52
CA LYS A 273 -37.79 12.87 24.39
C LYS A 273 -36.61 11.91 24.36
N ILE A 274 -36.37 11.28 23.21
CA ILE A 274 -35.21 10.42 22.99
C ILE A 274 -34.00 11.33 22.68
N SER A 275 -32.95 11.24 23.50
CA SER A 275 -31.69 11.96 23.30
C SER A 275 -30.71 11.11 22.49
N CYS A 276 -30.08 11.70 21.48
CA CYS A 276 -28.98 11.07 20.73
C CYS A 276 -27.64 11.11 21.47
N SER A 277 -27.55 11.81 22.60
CA SER A 277 -26.29 12.01 23.34
C SER A 277 -26.33 11.30 24.70
N GLY A 278 -25.58 10.20 24.80
CA GLY A 278 -25.13 9.54 26.02
C GLY A 278 -26.12 9.47 27.18
N GLY A 279 -26.95 8.42 27.21
CA GLY A 279 -27.84 8.08 28.32
C GLY A 279 -28.41 6.67 28.18
N LYS A 280 -29.00 6.12 29.25
CA LYS A 280 -29.73 4.84 29.15
C LYS A 280 -31.01 5.10 28.35
N GLY A 281 -31.01 4.73 27.07
CA GLY A 281 -32.18 4.81 26.18
C GLY A 281 -33.33 3.92 26.66
N PRO A 282 -34.50 4.00 26.01
CA PRO A 282 -35.63 3.15 26.33
C PRO A 282 -35.26 1.66 26.18
N ASP A 283 -35.96 0.80 26.93
CA ASP A 283 -35.73 -0.64 26.84
C ASP A 283 -36.18 -1.15 25.45
N PRO A 284 -35.42 -2.08 24.85
CA PRO A 284 -35.73 -2.58 23.52
C PRO A 284 -37.00 -3.43 23.53
N MET A 285 -37.87 -3.23 22.54
CA MET A 285 -39.06 -4.05 22.37
C MET A 285 -38.73 -5.44 21.83
N MET A 286 -37.71 -5.53 20.99
CA MET A 286 -37.21 -6.79 20.43
C MET A 286 -35.69 -6.77 20.33
N THR A 287 -35.07 -7.92 20.52
CA THR A 287 -33.63 -8.12 20.34
C THR A 287 -33.39 -9.30 19.41
N PHE A 288 -32.50 -9.12 18.44
CA PHE A 288 -32.08 -10.11 17.46
C PHE A 288 -30.58 -10.34 17.59
N GLU A 289 -30.14 -11.59 17.47
CA GLU A 289 -28.72 -11.97 17.55
C GLU A 289 -28.33 -12.80 16.33
N GLY A 290 -27.17 -12.51 15.74
CA GLY A 290 -26.63 -13.28 14.61
C GLY A 290 -25.11 -13.22 14.55
N ARG A 291 -24.48 -14.27 14.03
CA ARG A 291 -23.01 -14.33 13.84
C ARG A 291 -22.57 -13.76 12.50
N THR A 292 -23.51 -13.62 11.56
CA THR A 292 -23.30 -13.05 10.24
C THR A 292 -24.35 -11.99 9.94
N ALA A 293 -24.05 -11.07 9.03
CA ALA A 293 -25.02 -10.08 8.57
C ALA A 293 -26.22 -10.77 7.92
N LYS A 294 -25.99 -11.88 7.22
CA LYS A 294 -27.06 -12.68 6.61
C LYS A 294 -27.96 -13.33 7.65
N GLU A 295 -27.39 -13.91 8.71
CA GLU A 295 -28.17 -14.53 9.79
C GLU A 295 -29.05 -13.49 10.49
N LEU A 296 -28.50 -12.31 10.80
CA LEU A 296 -29.23 -11.22 11.46
C LEU A 296 -30.36 -10.67 10.59
N THR A 297 -30.08 -10.38 9.31
CA THR A 297 -31.09 -9.81 8.39
C THR A 297 -32.21 -10.80 8.08
N VAL A 298 -31.95 -12.11 8.01
CA VAL A 298 -33.00 -13.14 7.89
C VAL A 298 -33.89 -13.17 9.12
N GLN A 299 -33.32 -13.06 10.33
CA GLN A 299 -34.13 -12.99 11.55
C GLN A 299 -35.04 -11.77 11.56
N ILE A 300 -34.51 -10.59 11.20
CA ILE A 300 -35.26 -9.34 11.23
C ILE A 300 -36.30 -9.28 10.11
N PHE A 301 -35.95 -9.60 8.86
CA PHE A 301 -36.84 -9.29 7.73
C PHE A 301 -37.70 -10.46 7.24
N GLU A 302 -37.27 -11.70 7.49
CA GLU A 302 -37.98 -12.89 7.01
C GLU A 302 -38.72 -13.61 8.13
N ARG A 303 -38.17 -13.61 9.36
CA ARG A 303 -38.73 -14.36 10.50
C ARG A 303 -39.55 -13.51 11.46
N TRP A 304 -39.31 -12.20 11.52
CA TRP A 304 -40.13 -11.31 12.33
C TRP A 304 -41.35 -10.82 11.53
N GLY A 305 -42.53 -11.35 11.87
CA GLY A 305 -43.76 -11.11 11.10
C GLY A 305 -44.15 -9.63 10.95
N HIS A 306 -43.71 -8.76 11.87
CA HIS A 306 -44.03 -7.33 11.86
C HIS A 306 -43.06 -6.47 11.02
N ALA A 307 -41.97 -7.03 10.53
CA ALA A 307 -40.95 -6.26 9.82
C ALA A 307 -41.51 -5.50 8.61
N LYS A 308 -42.45 -6.11 7.88
CA LYS A 308 -43.09 -5.50 6.70
C LYS A 308 -43.95 -4.27 7.02
N GLU A 309 -44.45 -4.16 8.24
CA GLU A 309 -45.34 -3.08 8.68
C GLU A 309 -44.60 -1.97 9.43
N LEU A 310 -43.40 -2.30 9.94
CA LEU A 310 -42.60 -1.46 10.83
C LEU A 310 -41.34 -0.92 10.17
N VAL A 311 -40.82 -1.57 9.13
CA VAL A 311 -39.56 -1.20 8.48
C VAL A 311 -39.78 -0.90 7.01
N SER A 312 -39.49 0.34 6.61
CA SER A 312 -39.51 0.70 5.18
C SER A 312 -38.32 0.08 4.44
N VAL A 313 -38.43 -0.03 3.11
CA VAL A 313 -37.34 -0.57 2.26
C VAL A 313 -36.04 0.22 2.43
N GLY A 314 -36.15 1.55 2.63
CA GLY A 314 -34.99 2.41 2.90
C GLY A 314 -34.27 2.05 4.19
N HIS A 315 -35.00 1.79 5.28
CA HIS A 315 -34.41 1.34 6.55
C HIS A 315 -33.94 -0.10 6.50
N ALA A 316 -34.63 -0.99 5.77
CA ALA A 316 -34.15 -2.36 5.59
C ALA A 316 -32.76 -2.38 4.94
N ALA A 317 -32.53 -1.53 3.93
CA ALA A 317 -31.22 -1.36 3.31
C ALA A 317 -30.18 -0.78 4.28
N TYR A 318 -30.57 0.18 5.12
CA TYR A 318 -29.70 0.75 6.16
C TYR A 318 -29.27 -0.32 7.18
N ILE A 319 -30.23 -1.07 7.74
CA ILE A 319 -29.97 -2.13 8.72
C ILE A 319 -29.05 -3.21 8.12
N GLY A 320 -29.28 -3.61 6.86
CA GLY A 320 -28.42 -4.56 6.17
C GLY A 320 -26.96 -4.09 6.09
N ARG A 321 -26.73 -2.81 5.81
CA ARG A 321 -25.40 -2.20 5.80
C ARG A 321 -24.76 -2.18 7.19
N GLU A 322 -25.49 -1.78 8.22
CA GLU A 322 -24.99 -1.77 9.60
C GLU A 322 -24.64 -3.19 10.09
N ALA A 323 -25.43 -4.19 9.66
CA ALA A 323 -25.13 -5.60 9.94
C ALA A 323 -23.81 -6.06 9.28
N GLN A 324 -23.54 -5.64 8.04
CA GLN A 324 -22.26 -5.94 7.36
C GLN A 324 -21.07 -5.27 8.04
N LYS A 325 -21.22 -4.01 8.48
CA LYS A 325 -20.17 -3.32 9.25
C LYS A 325 -19.88 -4.02 10.57
N ALA A 326 -20.94 -4.40 11.30
CA ALA A 326 -20.81 -5.14 12.54
C ALA A 326 -20.16 -6.53 12.32
N GLU A 327 -20.54 -7.26 11.27
CA GLU A 327 -19.93 -8.54 10.89
C GLU A 327 -18.43 -8.42 10.61
N GLN A 328 -18.03 -7.40 9.85
CA GLN A 328 -16.61 -7.13 9.58
C GLN A 328 -15.84 -6.86 10.89
N CYS A 329 -16.39 -6.02 11.76
CA CYS A 329 -15.79 -5.73 13.06
C CYS A 329 -15.70 -6.97 13.95
N LEU A 330 -16.73 -7.81 13.95
CA LEU A 330 -16.74 -9.08 14.69
C LEU A 330 -15.64 -10.03 14.19
N PHE A 331 -15.50 -10.16 12.87
CA PHE A 331 -14.45 -10.98 12.25
C PHE A 331 -13.04 -10.49 12.59
N GLU A 332 -12.83 -9.17 12.61
CA GLU A 332 -11.53 -8.55 12.88
C GLU A 332 -11.25 -8.35 14.38
N GLY A 333 -12.15 -8.76 15.27
CA GLY A 333 -12.01 -8.60 16.73
C GLY A 333 -12.08 -7.15 17.20
N ARG A 334 -12.72 -6.25 16.43
CA ARG A 334 -12.90 -4.83 16.76
C ARG A 334 -14.27 -4.59 17.40
N SER A 335 -14.37 -3.59 18.28
CA SER A 335 -15.66 -3.15 18.84
C SER A 335 -16.49 -2.43 17.78
N TYR A 336 -17.82 -2.57 17.85
CA TYR A 336 -18.75 -1.84 17.00
C TYR A 336 -20.03 -1.49 17.75
N GLN A 337 -20.45 -0.23 17.58
CA GLN A 337 -21.75 0.28 18.00
C GLN A 337 -22.19 1.28 16.93
N GLN A 338 -23.43 1.17 16.49
CA GLN A 338 -24.08 2.10 15.58
C GLN A 338 -24.13 3.50 16.23
N ASP A 339 -23.79 4.51 15.43
CA ASP A 339 -23.82 5.93 15.79
C ASP A 339 -25.25 6.45 15.99
#